data_AF-A0A355AN73-F1
#
_entry.id   AF-A0A355AN73-F1
#
_cell.length_a   1.000
_cell.length_b   1.000
_cell.length_c   1.000
_cell.angle_alpha   90.00
_cell.angle_beta   90.00
_cell.angle_gamma   90.00
#
_symmetry.space_group_name_H-M   'P 1'
#
loop_
_entity.id
_entity.type
_entity.pdbx_description
1 polymer ?
#
loop_
_entity_poly.entity_id
_entity_poly.type
_entity_poly.pdbx_seq_one_letter_code
_entity_poly.pdbx_strand_id
1 'polypeptide(L)'
;MRATDKYLKTLLSYYEEEIEGEAYFYGLVDHFEQQEKLTVLARVERRAAESVVPLLEKYELVPRDESELKTRGEGYVGRHASLDWFEFMTYIVNRYPGYLEDFTTLERMAPEE
;
A
#
# COMPACT_ATOMS: atom_id res chain seq x y z
N MET A 1 24.54 3.24 -3.94
CA MET A 1 23.29 3.54 -4.66
C MET A 1 23.16 5.05 -4.71
N ARG A 2 22.85 5.65 -5.86
CA ARG A 2 22.67 7.11 -5.95
C ARG A 2 21.37 7.50 -5.24
N ALA A 3 21.27 8.75 -4.76
CA ALA A 3 20.05 9.22 -4.08
C ALA A 3 18.80 9.08 -4.98
N THR A 4 18.96 9.37 -6.28
CA THR A 4 17.91 9.18 -7.29
C THR A 4 17.51 7.71 -7.45
N ASP A 5 18.46 6.77 -7.52
CA ASP A 5 18.13 5.33 -7.61
C ASP A 5 17.32 4.86 -6.40
N LYS A 6 17.65 5.39 -5.20
CA LYS A 6 16.90 5.09 -3.98
C LYS A 6 15.48 5.63 -4.07
N TYR A 7 15.31 6.89 -4.48
CA TYR A 7 14.01 7.51 -4.67
C TYR A 7 13.13 6.71 -5.63
N LEU A 8 13.65 6.39 -6.82
CA LEU A 8 12.90 5.67 -7.86
C LEU A 8 12.50 4.27 -7.41
N LYS A 9 13.41 3.56 -6.72
CA LYS A 9 13.10 2.25 -6.14
C LYS A 9 12.01 2.37 -5.09
N THR A 10 12.08 3.36 -4.20
CA THR A 10 11.08 3.57 -3.17
C THR A 10 9.73 3.92 -3.80
N LEU A 11 9.69 4.86 -4.74
CA LEU A 11 8.49 5.25 -5.47
C LEU A 11 7.80 4.06 -6.16
N LEU A 12 8.58 3.18 -6.79
CA LEU A 12 8.07 1.95 -7.39
C LEU A 12 7.46 1.02 -6.34
N SER A 13 8.17 0.81 -5.23
CA SER A 13 7.68 0.01 -4.11
C SER A 13 6.37 0.56 -3.53
N TYR A 14 6.23 1.89 -3.40
CA TYR A 14 4.98 2.50 -2.94
C TYR A 14 3.80 2.13 -3.83
N TYR A 15 3.93 2.32 -5.14
CA TYR A 15 2.84 1.92 -6.05
C TYR A 15 2.49 0.44 -5.90
N GLU A 16 3.49 -0.44 -5.86
CA GLU A 16 3.28 -1.88 -5.72
C GLU A 16 2.62 -2.26 -4.40
N GLU A 17 3.03 -1.63 -3.29
CA GLU A 17 2.49 -1.84 -1.95
C GLU A 17 1.04 -1.39 -1.82
N GLU A 18 0.63 -0.30 -2.48
CA GLU A 18 -0.77 0.15 -2.50
C GLU A 18 -1.67 -0.84 -3.27
N ILE A 19 -1.17 -1.48 -4.33
CA ILE A 19 -1.91 -2.55 -5.02
C ILE A 19 -2.01 -3.80 -4.13
N GLU A 20 -0.93 -4.17 -3.42
CA GLU A 20 -0.96 -5.24 -2.42
C GLU A 20 -1.97 -4.91 -1.29
N GLY A 21 -2.00 -3.64 -0.83
CA GLY A 21 -2.89 -3.13 0.20
C GLY A 21 -4.36 -3.17 -0.18
N GLU A 22 -4.70 -2.78 -1.42
CA GLU A 22 -6.07 -2.90 -1.94
C GLU A 22 -6.57 -4.35 -1.86
N ALA A 23 -5.78 -5.30 -2.38
CA ALA A 23 -6.14 -6.71 -2.39
C ALA A 23 -6.25 -7.28 -0.96
N TYR A 24 -5.33 -6.88 -0.09
CA TYR A 24 -5.35 -7.23 1.32
C TYR A 24 -6.66 -6.79 2.01
N PHE A 25 -7.09 -5.54 1.83
CA PHE A 25 -8.32 -5.05 2.45
C PHE A 25 -9.57 -5.68 1.85
N TYR A 26 -9.62 -5.91 0.54
CA TYR A 26 -10.71 -6.66 -0.06
C TYR A 26 -10.79 -8.09 0.48
N GLY A 27 -9.65 -8.76 0.63
CA GLY A 27 -9.59 -10.10 1.19
C GLY A 27 -10.07 -10.17 2.65
N LEU A 28 -9.92 -9.09 3.43
CA LEU A 28 -10.43 -9.02 4.80
C LEU A 28 -11.96 -8.86 4.90
N VAL A 29 -12.65 -8.47 3.82
CA VAL A 29 -14.10 -8.19 3.85
C VAL A 29 -14.90 -9.41 4.31
N ASP A 30 -14.48 -10.63 3.96
CA ASP A 30 -15.17 -11.85 4.35
C ASP A 30 -14.91 -12.27 5.81
N HIS A 31 -13.98 -11.60 6.50
CA HIS A 31 -13.54 -11.96 7.86
C HIS A 31 -14.11 -11.06 8.95
N PHE A 32 -14.61 -9.87 8.60
CA PHE A 32 -15.11 -8.89 9.57
C PHE A 32 -16.54 -8.44 9.21
N GLU A 33 -17.33 -8.12 10.23
CA GLU A 33 -18.67 -7.53 10.03
C GLU A 33 -18.58 -6.11 9.43
N GLN A 34 -17.45 -5.42 9.59
CA GLN A 34 -17.22 -4.04 9.15
C GLN A 34 -16.81 -3.93 7.67
N GLN A 35 -17.46 -4.71 6.82
CA GLN A 35 -17.19 -4.86 5.38
C GLN A 35 -17.08 -3.52 4.63
N GLU A 36 -17.99 -2.59 4.91
CA GLU A 36 -18.01 -1.28 4.27
C GLU A 36 -16.74 -0.48 4.58
N LYS A 37 -16.24 -0.53 5.82
CA LYS A 37 -15.01 0.18 6.23
C LYS A 37 -13.79 -0.38 5.52
N LEU A 38 -13.69 -1.71 5.42
CA LEU A 38 -12.60 -2.39 4.72
C LEU A 38 -12.64 -2.10 3.22
N THR A 39 -13.83 -2.09 2.62
CA THR A 39 -14.02 -1.71 1.21
C THR A 39 -13.59 -0.27 0.96
N VAL A 40 -13.88 0.65 1.89
CA VAL A 40 -13.41 2.04 1.79
C VAL A 40 -11.89 2.11 1.86
N LEU A 41 -11.25 1.38 2.78
CA LEU A 41 -9.78 1.33 2.86
C LEU A 41 -9.17 0.78 1.56
N ALA A 42 -9.70 -0.31 1.00
CA ALA A 42 -9.23 -0.85 -0.28
C ALA A 42 -9.28 0.20 -1.41
N ARG A 43 -10.38 0.98 -1.48
CA ARG A 43 -10.52 2.06 -2.47
C ARG A 43 -9.55 3.22 -2.24
N VAL A 44 -9.18 3.49 -0.99
CA VAL A 44 -8.18 4.50 -0.65
C VAL A 44 -6.81 4.08 -1.19
N GLU A 45 -6.42 2.83 -0.99
CA GLU A 45 -5.16 2.27 -1.52
C GLU A 45 -5.11 2.38 -3.05
N ARG A 46 -6.20 1.96 -3.73
CA ARG A 46 -6.31 2.11 -5.19
C ARG A 46 -6.15 3.57 -5.63
N ARG A 47 -6.78 4.50 -4.92
CA ARG A 47 -6.70 5.92 -5.23
C ARG A 47 -5.30 6.48 -5.02
N ALA A 48 -4.59 6.01 -3.99
CA ALA A 48 -3.20 6.36 -3.74
C ALA A 48 -2.30 5.82 -4.86
N ALA A 49 -2.43 4.54 -5.26
CA ALA A 49 -1.71 3.96 -6.38
C ALA A 49 -1.92 4.76 -7.69
N GLU A 50 -3.17 5.09 -8.02
CA GLU A 50 -3.51 5.92 -9.20
C GLU A 50 -2.82 7.29 -9.19
N SER A 51 -2.65 7.89 -8.01
CA SER A 51 -2.00 9.20 -7.88
C SER A 51 -0.50 9.16 -8.19
N VAL A 52 0.12 7.98 -8.10
CA VAL A 52 1.55 7.75 -8.35
C VAL A 52 1.83 7.43 -9.83
N VAL A 53 0.84 6.96 -10.59
CA VAL A 53 1.00 6.55 -12.00
C VAL A 53 1.72 7.60 -12.87
N PRO A 54 1.39 8.91 -12.82
CA PRO A 54 2.10 9.91 -13.63
C PRO A 54 3.60 9.98 -13.32
N LEU A 55 4.01 9.68 -12.08
CA LEU A 55 5.43 9.64 -11.71
C LEU A 55 6.11 8.38 -12.22
N LEU A 56 5.42 7.23 -12.25
CA LEU A 56 5.96 6.02 -12.88
C LEU A 56 6.20 6.25 -14.37
N GLU A 57 5.25 6.88 -15.06
CA GLU A 57 5.38 7.25 -16.47
C GLU A 57 6.55 8.23 -16.69
N LYS A 58 6.65 9.28 -15.85
CA LYS A 58 7.74 10.27 -15.92
C LYS A 58 9.12 9.64 -15.85
N TYR A 59 9.29 8.60 -15.03
CA TYR A 59 10.57 7.94 -14.79
C TYR A 59 10.71 6.58 -15.48
N GLU A 60 9.78 6.24 -16.38
CA GLU A 60 9.74 4.98 -17.13
C GLU A 60 9.86 3.73 -16.23
N LEU A 61 9.25 3.80 -15.04
CA LEU A 61 9.26 2.72 -14.06
C LEU A 61 8.19 1.69 -14.41
N VAL A 62 8.59 0.42 -14.40
CA VAL A 62 7.71 -0.70 -14.72
C VAL A 62 7.44 -1.50 -13.44
N PRO A 63 6.21 -1.48 -12.89
CA PRO A 63 5.85 -2.30 -11.74
C PRO A 63 5.73 -3.78 -12.12
N ARG A 64 5.70 -4.64 -11.11
CA ARG A 64 5.27 -6.04 -11.26
C ARG A 64 3.85 -6.12 -11.82
N ASP A 65 3.53 -7.30 -12.34
CA ASP A 65 2.19 -7.59 -12.82
C ASP A 65 1.15 -7.43 -11.71
N GLU A 66 0.04 -6.77 -12.02
CA GLU A 66 -1.00 -6.46 -11.03
C GLU A 66 -1.58 -7.73 -10.39
N SER A 67 -1.69 -8.84 -11.13
CA SER A 67 -2.19 -10.10 -10.58
C SER A 67 -1.21 -10.74 -9.58
N GLU A 68 0.10 -10.57 -9.80
CA GLU A 68 1.13 -10.98 -8.84
C GLU A 68 1.01 -10.18 -7.54
N LEU A 69 0.87 -8.86 -7.66
CA LEU A 69 0.71 -7.96 -6.51
C LEU A 69 -0.56 -8.30 -5.72
N LYS A 70 -1.69 -8.51 -6.39
CA LYS A 70 -2.94 -8.92 -5.73
C LYS A 70 -2.80 -10.24 -4.97
N THR A 71 -2.16 -11.23 -5.59
CA THR A 71 -1.88 -12.53 -4.94
C THR A 71 -1.04 -12.35 -3.68
N ARG A 72 -0.04 -11.45 -3.70
CA ARG A 72 0.79 -11.14 -2.53
C ARG A 72 -0.01 -10.47 -1.42
N GLY A 73 -0.83 -9.48 -1.77
CA GLY A 73 -1.74 -8.79 -0.86
C GLY A 73 -2.72 -9.74 -0.16
N GLU A 74 -3.39 -10.59 -0.93
CA GLU A 74 -4.26 -11.65 -0.43
C GLU A 74 -3.52 -12.61 0.51
N GLY A 75 -2.26 -12.91 0.24
CA GLY A 75 -1.39 -13.71 1.11
C GLY A 75 -1.20 -13.14 2.52
N TYR A 76 -1.45 -11.83 2.73
CA TYR A 76 -1.37 -11.22 4.05
C TYR A 76 -2.67 -11.32 4.86
N VAL A 77 -3.80 -11.64 4.24
CA VAL A 77 -5.12 -11.77 4.89
C VAL A 77 -5.03 -12.73 6.07
N GLY A 78 -4.38 -13.88 5.87
CA GLY A 78 -4.21 -14.91 6.89
C GLY A 78 -3.46 -14.46 8.15
N ARG A 79 -2.75 -13.33 8.13
CA ARG A 79 -2.08 -12.77 9.31
C ARG A 79 -3.05 -12.13 10.29
N HIS A 80 -4.21 -11.65 9.81
CA HIS A 80 -5.17 -10.89 10.61
C HIS A 80 -6.59 -11.46 10.56
N ALA A 81 -6.86 -12.45 9.72
CA ALA A 81 -8.16 -13.10 9.60
C ALA A 81 -8.67 -13.78 10.89
N SER A 82 -7.78 -14.07 11.84
CA SER A 82 -8.13 -14.65 13.14
C SER A 82 -8.35 -13.62 14.25
N LEU A 83 -8.06 -12.34 13.99
CA LEU A 83 -8.24 -11.27 14.97
C LEU A 83 -9.72 -10.88 15.04
N ASP A 84 -10.16 -10.45 16.21
CA ASP A 84 -11.41 -9.69 16.27
C ASP A 84 -11.21 -8.25 15.75
N TRP A 85 -12.32 -7.54 15.54
CA TRP A 85 -12.27 -6.18 14.99
C TRP A 85 -11.47 -5.21 15.87
N PHE A 86 -11.55 -5.35 17.20
CA PHE A 86 -10.84 -4.46 18.12
C PHE A 86 -9.33 -4.72 18.10
N GLU A 87 -8.92 -5.99 18.06
CA GLU A 87 -7.53 -6.40 17.91
C GLU A 87 -6.96 -5.90 16.57
N PHE A 88 -7.72 -6.04 15.48
CA PHE A 88 -7.32 -5.56 14.17
C PHE A 88 -7.16 -4.02 14.14
N MET A 89 -8.12 -3.29 14.70
CA MET A 89 -8.01 -1.83 14.79
C MET A 89 -6.87 -1.38 15.70
N THR A 90 -6.59 -2.12 16.78
CA THR A 90 -5.43 -1.85 17.65
C THR A 90 -4.13 -2.02 16.86
N TYR A 91 -4.03 -3.07 16.04
CA TYR A 91 -2.89 -3.24 15.13
C TYR A 91 -2.76 -2.06 14.16
N ILE A 92 -3.83 -1.65 13.48
CA ILE A 92 -3.82 -0.51 12.55
C ILE A 92 -3.33 0.76 13.24
N VAL A 93 -3.92 1.12 14.38
CA VAL A 93 -3.59 2.36 15.11
C VAL A 93 -2.13 2.38 15.55
N ASN A 94 -1.56 1.23 15.91
CA ASN A 94 -0.17 1.14 16.33
C ASN A 94 0.82 1.08 15.16
N ARG A 95 0.43 0.47 14.03
CA ARG A 95 1.33 0.24 12.90
C ARG A 95 1.34 1.42 11.92
N TYR A 96 0.18 1.96 11.59
CA TYR A 96 0.03 2.85 10.44
C TYR A 96 0.68 4.22 10.59
N PRO A 97 0.82 4.81 11.79
CA PRO A 97 1.57 6.05 11.95
C PRO A 97 3.02 5.97 11.43
N GLY A 98 3.63 4.78 11.39
CA GLY A 98 4.96 4.60 10.80
C GLY A 98 5.01 4.90 9.30
N TYR A 99 3.95 4.58 8.55
CA TYR A 99 3.89 4.86 7.11
C TYR A 99 3.92 6.36 6.80
N LEU A 100 3.39 7.21 7.70
CA LEU A 100 3.46 8.67 7.53
C LEU A 100 4.91 9.18 7.57
N GLU A 101 5.77 8.57 8.38
CA GLU A 101 7.20 8.88 8.41
C GLU A 101 7.89 8.44 7.12
N ASP A 102 7.53 7.27 6.60
CA ASP A 102 8.04 6.77 5.33
C ASP A 102 7.64 7.70 4.16
N PHE A 103 6.38 8.17 4.11
CA PHE A 103 5.92 9.12 3.09
C PHE A 103 6.68 10.46 3.17
N THR A 104 6.84 11.00 4.38
CA THR A 104 7.63 12.23 4.60
C THR A 104 9.08 12.03 4.16
N THR A 105 9.61 10.82 4.33
CA THR A 105 10.97 10.46 3.92
C THR A 105 11.08 10.37 2.40
N LEU A 106 10.08 9.80 1.71
CA LEU A 106 10.01 9.77 0.26
C LEU A 106 9.99 11.18 -0.35
N GLU A 107 9.18 12.08 0.21
CA GLU A 107 9.10 13.48 -0.24
C GLU A 107 10.48 14.16 -0.20
N ARG A 108 11.25 13.96 0.88
CA ARG A 108 12.61 14.51 1.02
C ARG A 108 13.63 13.89 0.05
N MET A 109 13.35 12.72 -0.51
CA MET A 109 14.21 12.06 -1.49
C MET A 109 13.95 12.53 -2.93
N ALA A 110 12.83 13.23 -3.16
CA ALA A 110 12.45 13.67 -4.49
C ALA A 110 13.56 14.57 -5.11
N PRO A 111 13.92 14.36 -6.39
CA PRO A 111 14.79 15.28 -7.11
C PRO A 111 14.16 16.68 -7.19
N GLU A 112 14.99 17.72 -7.32
CA GLU A 112 14.51 19.06 -7.67
C GLU A 112 13.75 19.02 -9.01
N GLU A 113 12.67 19.80 -9.11
CA GLU A 113 11.78 19.86 -10.30
C GLU A 113 12.43 20.54 -11.51
#